data_AF-A0A2S5A8H9-F1
#
_entry.id   AF-A0A2S5A8H9-F1
#
_cell.length_a   1.000
_cell.length_b   1.000
_cell.length_c   1.000
_cell.angle_alpha   90.00
_cell.angle_beta   90.00
_cell.angle_gamma   90.00
#
_symmetry.space_group_name_H-M   'P 1'
#
loop_
_entity.id
_entity.type
_entity.pdbx_description
1 polymer ?
#
loop_
_entity_poly.entity_id
_entity_poly.type
_entity_poly.pdbx_seq_one_letter_code
_entity_poly.pdbx_strand_id
1 'polypeptide(L)' 'MKYSLKIIFGKEEVDKFISNIPLTKDELEINVKEFSFETELELIAFKKGINEAIGWQELYLLDND' A
#
# COMPACT_ATOMS: atom_id res chain seq x y z
N MET A 1 10.93 -8.92 12.25
CA MET A 1 9.68 -8.59 11.54
C MET A 1 9.39 -9.72 10.58
N LYS A 2 8.20 -10.32 10.67
CA LYS A 2 7.86 -11.53 9.90
C LYS A 2 6.90 -11.22 8.75
N TYR A 3 6.17 -10.11 8.84
CA TYR A 3 5.21 -9.68 7.83
C TYR A 3 5.45 -8.22 7.48
N SER A 4 5.37 -7.90 6.19
CA SER A 4 5.52 -6.54 5.66
C SER A 4 4.45 -6.29 4.61
N LEU A 5 3.92 -5.08 4.58
CA LEU A 5 2.95 -4.63 3.60
C LEU A 5 3.42 -3.32 3.01
N LYS A 6 3.55 -3.25 1.70
CA LYS A 6 3.82 -2.00 1.01
C LYS A 6 2.52 -1.45 0.46
N ILE A 7 2.31 -0.15 0.57
CA ILE A 7 1.06 0.51 0.20
C ILE A 7 1.41 1.73 -0.64
N ILE A 8 0.75 1.83 -1.79
CA ILE A 8 0.77 3.01 -2.64
C ILE A 8 -0.45 3.84 -2.26
N PHE A 9 -0.25 5.10 -1.92
CA PHE A 9 -1.30 6.07 -1.65
C PHE A 9 -1.43 7.04 -2.82
N GLY A 10 -2.63 7.61 -2.98
CA GLY A 10 -2.90 8.60 -4.01
C GLY A 10 -3.47 7.97 -5.28
N LYS A 11 -4.60 8.51 -5.73
CA LYS A 11 -5.33 7.96 -6.89
C LYS A 11 -4.49 7.97 -8.17
N GLU A 12 -3.74 9.04 -8.40
CA GLU A 12 -2.90 9.17 -9.60
C GLU A 12 -1.77 8.15 -9.61
N GLU A 13 -1.13 7.90 -8.47
CA GLU A 13 -0.05 6.94 -8.32
C GLU A 13 -0.55 5.50 -8.39
N VAL A 14 -1.73 5.24 -7.82
CA VAL A 14 -2.43 3.96 -7.96
C VAL A 14 -2.78 3.69 -9.41
N ASP A 15 -3.35 4.67 -10.12
CA ASP A 15 -3.70 4.55 -11.54
C ASP A 15 -2.45 4.33 -12.42
N LYS A 16 -1.34 5.05 -12.14
CA LYS A 16 -0.05 4.83 -12.80
C LYS A 16 0.44 3.41 -12.56
N PHE A 17 0.41 2.95 -11.31
CA PHE A 17 0.87 1.61 -10.95
C PHE A 17 0.06 0.52 -11.67
N ILE A 18 -1.28 0.60 -11.64
CA ILE A 18 -2.17 -0.34 -12.33
C ILE A 18 -1.97 -0.30 -13.85
N SER A 19 -1.61 0.87 -14.40
CA SER A 19 -1.34 1.07 -15.83
C SER A 19 0.09 0.68 -16.24
N ASN A 20 0.91 0.10 -15.35
CA ASN A 20 2.33 -0.19 -15.56
C ASN A 20 3.17 1.04 -15.93
N ILE A 21 2.73 2.24 -15.52
CA ILE A 21 3.50 3.46 -15.65
C ILE A 21 4.43 3.55 -14.43
N PRO A 22 5.75 3.65 -14.64
CA PRO A 22 6.69 3.74 -13.53
C PRO A 22 6.48 5.03 -12.74
N LEU A 23 6.43 4.92 -11.42
CA LEU A 23 6.48 6.06 -10.50
C LEU A 23 7.89 6.63 -10.47
N THR A 24 8.00 7.96 -10.38
CA THR A 24 9.27 8.64 -10.15
C THR A 24 9.79 8.36 -8.74
N LYS A 25 11.08 8.65 -8.50
CA LYS A 25 11.68 8.45 -7.18
C LYS A 25 10.98 9.27 -6.10
N ASP A 26 10.67 10.52 -6.38
CA ASP A 26 9.94 11.40 -5.45
C ASP A 26 8.54 10.84 -5.13
N GLU A 27 7.81 10.39 -6.14
CA GLU A 27 6.50 9.75 -5.94
C GLU A 27 6.61 8.49 -5.10
N LEU A 28 7.64 7.66 -5.33
CA LEU A 28 7.87 6.47 -4.52
C LEU A 28 8.13 6.83 -3.05
N GLU A 29 8.97 7.82 -2.75
CA GLU A 29 9.27 8.20 -1.37
C GLU A 29 8.06 8.82 -0.64
N ILE A 30 7.26 9.61 -1.35
CA ILE A 30 6.10 10.30 -0.78
C ILE A 30 4.92 9.35 -0.63
N ASN A 31 4.58 8.63 -1.71
CA ASN A 31 3.32 7.91 -1.84
C ASN A 31 3.43 6.42 -1.56
N VAL A 32 4.63 5.83 -1.53
CA VAL A 32 4.80 4.42 -1.18
C VAL A 32 5.30 4.29 0.25
N LYS A 33 4.50 3.68 1.12
CA LYS A 33 4.86 3.40 2.52
C LYS A 33 4.94 1.91 2.77
N GLU A 34 5.92 1.52 3.56
CA GLU A 34 6.10 0.15 4.01
C GLU A 34 5.76 0.05 5.49
N PHE A 35 4.87 -0.88 5.82
CA PHE A 35 4.43 -1.19 7.17
C PHE A 35 4.92 -2.57 7.54
N SER A 36 5.44 -2.71 8.75
CA SER A 36 5.95 -3.97 9.29
C SER A 36 5.10 -4.42 10.46
N PHE A 37 4.83 -5.72 10.52
CA PHE A 37 3.99 -6.33 11.55
C PHE A 37 4.72 -7.51 12.19
N GLU A 38 4.47 -7.73 13.47
CA GLU A 38 5.04 -8.84 14.22
C GLU A 38 4.22 -10.11 14.04
N THR A 39 2.90 -9.95 13.89
CA THR A 39 1.93 -11.03 13.75
C THR A 39 1.10 -10.91 12.47
N GLU A 40 0.62 -12.06 11.97
CA GLU A 40 -0.32 -12.11 10.85
C GLU A 40 -1.66 -11.44 11.19
N LEU A 41 -2.11 -11.54 12.45
CA LEU A 41 -3.34 -10.92 12.92
C LEU A 41 -3.28 -9.39 12.81
N GLU A 42 -2.14 -8.79 13.14
CA GLU A 42 -1.93 -7.33 12.97
C GLU A 42 -1.99 -6.93 11.50
N LEU A 43 -1.36 -7.70 10.61
CA LEU A 43 -1.43 -7.45 9.17
C LEU A 43 -2.88 -7.50 8.67
N ILE A 44 -3.64 -8.54 9.05
CA ILE A 44 -5.03 -8.70 8.64
C ILE A 44 -5.91 -7.57 9.19
N ALA A 45 -5.76 -7.24 10.47
CA ALA A 45 -6.49 -6.15 11.11
C ALA A 45 -6.18 -4.80 10.44
N PHE A 46 -4.92 -4.57 10.09
CA PHE A 46 -4.48 -3.36 9.39
C PHE A 46 -5.07 -3.29 7.97
N LYS A 47 -4.97 -4.37 7.18
CA LYS A 47 -5.56 -4.44 5.83
C LYS A 47 -7.06 -4.16 5.86
N LYS A 48 -7.77 -4.71 6.85
CA LYS A 48 -9.20 -4.48 7.02
C LYS A 48 -9.48 -3.01 7.37
N GLY A 49 -8.80 -2.48 8.39
CA GLY A 49 -9.01 -1.11 8.86
C GLY A 49 -8.69 -0.07 7.79
N ILE A 50 -7.62 -0.26 7.01
CA ILE A 50 -7.24 0.69 5.97
C ILE A 50 -8.19 0.66 4.77
N ASN A 51 -8.68 -0.52 4.38
CA ASN A 51 -9.70 -0.66 3.32
C ASN A 51 -11.07 -0.09 3.74
N GLU A 52 -11.39 -0.10 5.04
CA GLU A 52 -12.61 0.53 5.57
C GLU A 52 -12.47 2.05 5.70
N ALA A 53 -11.27 2.55 6.02
CA ALA A 53 -11.02 3.97 6.25
C ALA A 53 -10.78 4.78 4.96
N ILE A 54 -10.15 4.19 3.96
CA ILE A 54 -9.77 4.86 2.71
C ILE A 54 -10.46 4.14 1.56
N GLY A 55 -11.14 4.90 0.69
CA GLY A 55 -11.84 4.33 -0.47
C GLY A 55 -10.86 3.60 -1.39
N TRP A 56 -11.32 2.50 -2.00
CA TRP A 56 -10.50 1.59 -2.83
C TRP A 56 -9.73 2.26 -3.98
N GLN A 57 -10.10 3.49 -4.37
CA GLN A 57 -9.43 4.25 -5.44
C GLN A 57 -8.28 5.12 -4.94
N GLU A 58 -8.04 5.20 -3.62
CA GLU A 58 -7.05 6.10 -3.03
C GLU A 58 -5.85 5.35 -2.43
N LEU A 59 -5.88 4.01 -2.42
CA LEU A 59 -4.75 3.18 -2.05
C LEU A 59 -4.67 1.88 -2.84
N TYR A 60 -3.47 1.33 -2.94
CA TYR A 60 -3.20 0.00 -3.48
C TYR A 60 -2.28 -0.77 -2.53
N LEU A 61 -2.73 -1.96 -2.10
CA LEU A 61 -1.97 -2.85 -1.23
C LEU A 61 -1.09 -3.78 -2.07
N LEU A 62 0.22 -3.71 -1.86
CA LEU A 62 1.21 -4.60 -2.44
C LEU A 62 1.48 -5.72 -1.43
N ASP A 63 0.75 -6.83 -1.57
CA ASP A 63 1.12 -8.08 -0.90
C ASP A 63 2.39 -8.62 -1.56
N ASN A 64 3.43 -8.81 -0.75
CA ASN A 64 4.53 -9.69 -1.14
C ASN A 64 4.09 -11.11 -0.77
N ASP A 65 3.64 -11.88 -1.76
CA ASP A 65 3.39 -13.33 -1.65
C ASP A 65 4.73 -14.09 -1.45
#